data_AF-A0A835FEC1-F1
#
_entry.id   AF-A0A835FEC1-F1
#
_cell.length_a   1.000
_cell.length_b   1.000
_cell.length_c   1.000
_cell.angle_alpha   90.00
_cell.angle_beta   90.00
_cell.angle_gamma   90.00
#
_symmetry.space_group_name_H-M   'P 1'
#
loop_
_entity.id
_entity.type
_entity.pdbx_description
1 polymer ?
#
loop_
_entity_poly.entity_id
_entity_poly.type
_entity_poly.pdbx_seq_one_letter_code
_entity_poly.pdbx_strand_id
1 'polypeptide(L)'
;MKKSSLLSPLLVFLLAVSLPPTAVVAMMRVVPAGTFSQCVGVGVYTANSTFEANRRRLTGLLLAESAARDRPYYTQRAVGYWPNRPQASFFCRLRRHGVDSGGESSCSACLAGALLELDRGCPYHREAFFSSRNCTLELGEYRILATGRVLERNILTGALASGLIFQAIGFAWLFFLLLQEWRSRKRGTMM
;
A
#
# COMPACT_ATOMS: atom_id res chain seq x y z
N MET A 1 41.65 -33.05 15.44
CA MET A 1 40.76 -32.52 14.36
C MET A 1 39.58 -31.80 15.01
N LYS A 2 39.41 -30.53 14.66
CA LYS A 2 38.61 -29.51 15.36
C LYS A 2 37.14 -29.64 14.94
N LYS A 3 36.24 -29.95 15.88
CA LYS A 3 34.78 -30.01 15.63
C LYS A 3 34.23 -28.58 15.61
N SER A 4 34.23 -27.97 14.43
CA SER A 4 33.82 -26.58 14.23
C SER A 4 32.30 -26.45 14.11
N SER A 5 31.69 -25.88 15.15
CA SER A 5 30.66 -24.83 15.09
C SER A 5 29.54 -24.95 14.03
N LEU A 6 28.59 -25.86 14.23
CA LEU A 6 27.25 -25.81 13.60
C LEU A 6 26.18 -25.18 14.51
N LEU A 7 26.53 -24.85 15.75
CA LEU A 7 25.64 -24.20 16.73
C LEU A 7 25.40 -22.72 16.41
N SER A 8 26.35 -22.05 15.74
CA SER A 8 26.27 -20.62 15.44
C SER A 8 25.18 -20.23 14.43
N PRO A 9 25.00 -20.91 13.27
CA PRO A 9 23.97 -20.52 12.31
C PRO A 9 22.55 -20.84 12.79
N LEU A 10 22.39 -21.90 13.60
CA LEU A 10 21.10 -22.35 14.14
C LEU A 10 20.56 -21.37 15.20
N LEU A 11 21.46 -20.80 16.01
CA LEU A 11 21.13 -19.76 17.00
C LEU A 11 20.70 -18.45 16.34
N VAL A 12 21.36 -18.06 15.23
CA VAL A 12 21.00 -16.88 14.44
C VAL A 12 19.63 -17.06 13.77
N PHE A 13 19.33 -18.27 13.26
CA PHE A 13 18.03 -18.60 12.69
C PHE A 13 16.91 -18.54 13.73
N LEU A 14 17.15 -19.04 14.94
CA LEU A 14 16.17 -19.01 16.04
C LEU A 14 15.92 -17.57 16.55
N LEU A 15 16.95 -16.73 16.60
CA LEU A 15 16.81 -15.31 16.95
C LEU A 15 16.00 -14.53 15.91
N ALA A 16 16.18 -14.81 14.61
CA ALA A 16 15.44 -14.16 13.53
C ALA A 16 13.94 -14.52 13.53
N VAL A 17 13.58 -15.74 13.98
CA VAL A 17 12.18 -16.20 14.08
C VAL A 17 11.49 -15.68 15.36
N SER A 18 12.27 -15.32 16.38
CA SER A 18 11.75 -14.93 17.70
C SER A 18 11.37 -13.45 17.84
N LEU A 19 11.61 -12.60 16.84
CA LEU A 19 11.14 -11.21 16.88
C LEU A 19 9.61 -11.22 16.70
N PRO A 20 8.82 -10.92 17.75
CA PRO A 20 7.39 -10.77 17.58
C PRO A 20 7.16 -9.62 16.59
N PRO A 21 6.27 -9.78 15.60
CA PRO A 21 5.84 -8.66 14.79
C PRO A 21 5.29 -7.62 15.77
N THR A 22 5.98 -6.48 15.90
CA THR A 22 5.46 -5.33 16.63
C THR A 22 4.06 -5.09 16.10
N ALA A 23 3.05 -5.37 16.93
CA ALA A 23 1.66 -5.30 16.53
C ALA A 23 1.40 -3.87 16.06
N VAL A 24 1.28 -3.71 14.75
CA VAL A 24 1.00 -2.43 14.12
C VAL A 24 -0.44 -2.11 14.46
N VAL A 25 -0.65 -1.20 15.41
CA VAL A 25 -1.99 -0.70 15.70
C VAL A 25 -2.37 0.25 14.56
N ALA A 26 -2.89 -0.33 13.47
CA ALA A 26 -3.70 0.40 12.54
C ALA A 26 -4.94 0.91 13.30
N MET A 27 -4.93 2.20 13.65
CA MET A 27 -6.10 2.86 14.24
C MET A 27 -7.20 2.93 13.18
N MET A 28 -8.03 1.89 13.13
CA MET A 28 -9.20 1.82 12.28
C MET A 28 -10.33 2.59 12.97
N ARG A 29 -10.65 3.80 12.47
CA ARG A 29 -11.85 4.50 12.91
C ARG A 29 -13.00 4.16 11.98
N VAL A 30 -14.01 3.48 12.54
CA VAL A 30 -15.27 3.19 11.84
C VAL A 30 -16.23 4.35 12.12
N VAL A 31 -16.57 5.08 11.07
CA VAL A 31 -17.53 6.20 11.04
C VAL A 31 -18.84 5.63 10.43
N PRO A 32 -20.06 6.10 10.79
CA PRO A 32 -21.25 5.30 10.53
C PRO A 32 -21.53 5.05 9.03
N ALA A 33 -22.11 3.87 8.78
CA ALA A 33 -22.62 3.34 7.51
C ALA A 33 -21.64 3.26 6.30
N GLY A 34 -20.57 2.46 6.43
CA GLY A 34 -19.75 2.02 5.30
C GLY A 34 -18.70 3.03 4.84
N THR A 35 -18.28 3.90 5.77
CA THR A 35 -17.20 4.87 5.61
C THR A 35 -16.02 4.44 6.49
N PHE A 36 -14.80 4.50 5.95
CA PHE A 36 -13.61 4.02 6.63
C PHE A 36 -12.41 4.94 6.34
N SER A 37 -11.68 5.31 7.40
CA SER A 37 -10.40 6.03 7.33
C SER A 37 -9.24 5.26 8.02
N GLN A 38 -8.17 5.12 7.23
CA GLN A 38 -6.81 4.61 7.46
C GLN A 38 -5.73 5.67 7.66
N CYS A 39 -4.97 5.67 8.76
CA CYS A 39 -3.61 6.24 8.73
C CYS A 39 -2.65 5.13 8.27
N VAL A 40 -2.01 5.33 7.13
CA VAL A 40 -1.14 4.31 6.51
C VAL A 40 0.32 4.68 6.79
N GLY A 41 1.17 3.67 6.98
CA GLY A 41 2.60 3.87 7.18
C GLY A 41 2.99 4.52 8.52
N VAL A 42 4.30 4.59 8.74
CA VAL A 42 4.92 5.17 9.96
C VAL A 42 5.49 6.57 9.73
N GLY A 43 5.44 7.06 8.48
CA GLY A 43 5.98 8.37 8.13
C GLY A 43 5.08 9.50 8.63
N VAL A 44 5.63 10.38 9.46
CA VAL A 44 4.98 11.61 9.92
C VAL A 44 5.71 12.80 9.29
N TYR A 45 4.99 13.87 8.95
CA TYR A 45 5.60 15.14 8.54
C TYR A 45 5.50 16.15 9.66
N THR A 46 6.48 17.05 9.73
CA THR A 46 6.49 18.12 10.72
C THR A 46 5.50 19.22 10.33
N ALA A 47 4.86 19.83 11.31
CA ALA A 47 4.03 21.03 11.10
C ALA A 47 4.88 22.16 10.49
N ASN A 48 4.26 22.98 9.65
CA ASN A 48 4.89 24.07 8.89
C ASN A 48 6.03 23.61 7.97
N SER A 49 6.05 22.33 7.58
CA SER A 49 7.02 21.82 6.62
C SER A 49 6.65 22.18 5.17
N THR A 50 7.66 22.15 4.31
CA THR A 50 7.48 22.19 2.84
C THR A 50 6.56 21.08 2.34
N PHE A 51 6.59 19.91 2.97
CA PHE A 51 5.69 18.81 2.65
C PHE A 51 4.23 19.17 2.96
N GLU A 52 3.96 19.77 4.12
CA GLU A 52 2.61 20.20 4.49
C GLU A 52 2.06 21.27 3.53
N ALA A 53 2.87 22.27 3.19
CA ALA A 53 2.47 23.30 2.23
C ALA A 53 2.13 22.70 0.86
N ASN A 54 2.95 21.76 0.37
CA ASN A 54 2.69 21.04 -0.87
C ASN A 54 1.44 20.14 -0.78
N ARG A 55 1.17 19.53 0.38
CA ARG A 55 -0.04 18.73 0.61
C ARG A 55 -1.27 19.60 0.56
N ARG A 56 -1.27 20.77 1.21
CA ARG A 56 -2.38 21.73 1.14
C ARG A 56 -2.65 22.18 -0.30
N ARG A 57 -1.60 22.51 -1.07
CA ARG A 57 -1.72 22.84 -2.50
C ARG A 57 -2.30 21.69 -3.32
N LEU A 58 -1.86 20.46 -3.07
CA LEU A 58 -2.39 19.26 -3.72
C LEU A 58 -3.89 19.06 -3.42
N THR A 59 -4.30 19.20 -2.16
CA THR A 59 -5.72 19.07 -1.78
C THR A 59 -6.59 20.14 -2.43
N GLY A 60 -6.11 21.39 -2.51
CA GLY A 60 -6.82 22.47 -3.21
C GLY A 60 -6.97 22.19 -4.71
N LEU A 61 -5.94 21.65 -5.36
CA LEU A 61 -6.00 21.25 -6.76
C LEU A 61 -7.03 20.15 -6.98
N LEU A 62 -7.05 19.12 -6.13
CA LEU A 62 -8.03 18.04 -6.25
C LEU A 62 -9.47 18.53 -6.04
N LEU A 63 -9.68 19.43 -5.09
CA LEU A 63 -10.99 20.05 -4.85
C LEU A 63 -11.47 20.82 -6.09
N ALA A 64 -10.60 21.65 -6.67
CA ALA A 64 -10.92 22.39 -7.90
C ALA A 64 -11.22 21.45 -9.08
N GLU A 65 -10.41 20.40 -9.28
CA GLU A 65 -10.69 19.39 -10.31
C GLU A 65 -12.01 18.66 -10.08
N SER A 66 -12.34 18.32 -8.83
CA SER A 66 -13.58 17.62 -8.49
C SER A 66 -14.83 18.47 -8.64
N ALA A 67 -14.71 19.79 -8.47
CA ALA A 67 -15.81 20.72 -8.71
C ALA A 67 -16.12 20.90 -10.20
N ALA A 68 -15.15 20.64 -11.08
CA ALA A 68 -15.32 20.73 -12.53
C ALA A 68 -15.80 19.41 -13.18
N ARG A 69 -16.13 18.38 -12.39
CA ARG A 69 -16.41 17.02 -12.86
C ARG A 69 -17.76 16.52 -12.36
N ASP A 70 -18.68 16.28 -13.29
CA ASP A 70 -20.03 15.77 -13.00
C ASP A 70 -20.21 14.28 -13.35
N ARG A 71 -19.10 13.56 -13.58
CA ARG A 71 -19.11 12.13 -13.93
C ARG A 71 -18.10 11.36 -13.08
N PRO A 72 -18.31 10.05 -12.84
CA PRO A 72 -17.31 9.21 -12.19
C PRO A 72 -15.97 9.34 -12.89
N TYR A 73 -14.90 9.52 -12.14
CA TYR A 73 -13.57 9.66 -12.69
C TYR A 73 -12.50 9.27 -11.67
N TYR A 74 -11.32 8.95 -12.20
CA TYR A 74 -10.10 8.74 -11.44
C TYR A 74 -9.11 9.87 -11.75
N THR A 75 -8.44 10.39 -10.74
CA THR A 75 -7.33 11.33 -10.91
C THR A 75 -6.19 10.98 -9.96
N GLN A 76 -4.97 11.25 -10.41
CA GLN A 76 -3.77 11.14 -9.60
C GLN A 76 -2.93 12.39 -9.80
N ARG A 77 -2.51 12.98 -8.69
CA ARG A 77 -1.81 14.26 -8.67
C ARG A 77 -0.69 14.24 -7.65
N ALA A 78 0.41 14.92 -7.97
CA ALA A 78 1.53 15.11 -7.08
C ALA A 78 2.02 16.55 -7.20
N VAL A 79 2.47 17.13 -6.08
CA VAL A 79 2.93 18.53 -6.01
C VAL A 79 4.30 18.58 -5.35
N GLY A 80 5.23 19.34 -5.91
CA GLY A 80 6.57 19.54 -5.35
C GLY A 80 7.64 18.57 -5.91
N TYR A 81 8.77 18.50 -5.21
CA TYR A 81 9.93 17.66 -5.56
C TYR A 81 10.33 16.80 -4.37
N TRP A 82 10.93 15.63 -4.64
CA TRP A 82 11.40 14.72 -3.59
C TRP A 82 12.44 15.43 -2.69
N PRO A 83 12.39 15.26 -1.36
CA PRO A 83 11.50 14.41 -0.55
C PRO A 83 10.16 15.07 -0.16
N ASN A 84 9.90 16.30 -0.59
CA ASN A 84 8.71 17.07 -0.26
C ASN A 84 7.62 16.97 -1.33
N ARG A 85 7.44 15.78 -1.93
CA ARG A 85 6.47 15.54 -3.00
C ARG A 85 5.31 14.66 -2.49
N PRO A 86 4.26 15.25 -1.89
CA PRO A 86 3.01 14.54 -1.65
C PRO A 86 2.34 14.16 -2.98
N GLN A 87 1.66 13.02 -2.95
CA GLN A 87 0.85 12.47 -4.02
C GLN A 87 -0.53 12.10 -3.46
N ALA A 88 -1.53 12.17 -4.32
CA ALA A 88 -2.88 11.77 -3.99
C ALA A 88 -3.51 11.03 -5.17
N SER A 89 -4.27 9.98 -4.86
CA SER A 89 -5.16 9.32 -5.80
C SER A 89 -6.61 9.52 -5.32
N PHE A 90 -7.48 9.91 -6.23
CA PHE A 90 -8.89 10.15 -5.93
C PHE A 90 -9.76 9.45 -6.97
N PHE A 91 -10.72 8.68 -6.48
CA PHE A 91 -11.70 8.01 -7.31
C PHE A 91 -13.10 8.43 -6.89
N CYS A 92 -13.79 9.14 -7.77
CA CYS A 92 -15.19 9.50 -7.56
C CYS A 92 -16.11 8.45 -8.17
N ARG A 93 -17.00 7.91 -7.34
CA ARG A 93 -18.08 6.99 -7.70
C ARG A 93 -19.39 7.74 -7.57
N LEU A 94 -19.73 8.57 -8.56
CA LEU A 94 -21.07 9.15 -8.60
C LEU A 94 -22.08 8.01 -8.78
N ARG A 95 -22.98 7.85 -7.82
CA ARG A 95 -24.23 7.14 -8.04
C ARG A 95 -25.20 8.15 -8.61
N ARG A 96 -25.65 7.95 -9.84
CA ARG A 96 -26.86 8.63 -10.35
C ARG A 96 -27.98 8.29 -9.37
N HIS A 97 -28.43 9.25 -8.57
CA HIS A 97 -29.75 9.13 -7.99
C HIS A 97 -30.71 9.78 -8.96
N GLY A 98 -31.69 8.99 -9.41
CA GLY A 98 -32.89 9.56 -10.00
C GLY A 98 -33.49 10.56 -9.02
N VAL A 99 -34.03 11.63 -9.61
CA VAL A 99 -35.04 12.55 -9.09
C VAL A 99 -35.69 11.98 -7.80
N ASP A 100 -35.64 12.73 -6.70
CA ASP A 100 -36.34 12.49 -5.41
C ASP A 100 -35.52 11.99 -4.20
N SER A 101 -34.24 12.33 -4.08
CA SER A 101 -33.56 12.29 -2.77
C SER A 101 -32.71 13.54 -2.57
N GLY A 102 -33.23 14.49 -1.79
CA GLY A 102 -32.55 15.74 -1.47
C GLY A 102 -31.20 15.48 -0.80
N GLY A 103 -30.13 15.83 -1.52
CA GLY A 103 -28.75 15.70 -1.07
C GLY A 103 -27.84 15.07 -2.13
N GLU A 104 -27.68 15.71 -3.28
CA GLU A 104 -26.59 15.39 -4.21
C GLU A 104 -25.24 15.53 -3.46
N SER A 105 -24.64 14.43 -3.05
CA SER A 105 -23.23 14.49 -2.65
C SER A 105 -22.39 14.51 -3.93
N SER A 106 -22.07 15.71 -4.42
CA SER A 106 -21.12 15.91 -5.51
C SER A 106 -19.76 15.26 -5.19
N CYS A 107 -18.95 14.97 -6.23
CA CYS A 107 -17.58 14.47 -6.03
C CYS A 107 -16.78 15.39 -5.10
N SER A 108 -16.98 16.70 -5.24
CA SER A 108 -16.34 17.71 -4.41
C SER A 108 -16.80 17.67 -2.95
N ALA A 109 -18.09 17.44 -2.69
CA ALA A 109 -18.60 17.26 -1.32
C ALA A 109 -18.02 16.01 -0.66
N CYS A 110 -17.93 14.90 -1.40
CA CYS A 110 -17.32 13.67 -0.88
C CYS A 110 -15.82 13.86 -0.58
N LEU A 111 -15.09 14.52 -1.48
CA LEU A 111 -13.67 14.82 -1.28
C LEU A 111 -13.44 15.76 -0.09
N ALA A 112 -14.26 16.80 0.07
CA ALA A 112 -14.17 17.71 1.20
C ALA A 112 -14.42 16.99 2.54
N GLY A 113 -15.43 16.12 2.59
CA GLY A 113 -15.69 15.26 3.75
C GLY A 113 -14.53 14.32 4.06
N ALA A 114 -13.99 13.65 3.02
CA ALA A 114 -12.83 12.76 3.14
C ALA A 114 -11.61 13.47 3.74
N LEU A 115 -11.29 14.67 3.25
CA LEU A 115 -10.16 15.46 3.75
C LEU A 115 -10.33 15.83 5.21
N LEU A 116 -11.53 16.29 5.58
CA LEU A 116 -11.85 16.66 6.96
C LEU A 116 -11.81 15.45 7.92
N GLU A 117 -12.24 14.27 7.47
CA GLU A 117 -12.08 13.03 8.23
C GLU A 117 -10.62 12.62 8.40
N LEU A 118 -9.82 12.69 7.33
CA LEU A 118 -8.39 12.35 7.39
C LEU A 118 -7.60 13.34 8.24
N ASP A 119 -7.92 14.63 8.20
CA ASP A 119 -7.22 15.63 9.02
C ASP A 119 -7.54 15.46 10.52
N ARG A 120 -8.75 15.00 10.86
CA ARG A 120 -9.13 14.66 12.25
C ARG A 120 -8.58 13.31 12.70
N GLY A 121 -8.60 12.32 11.81
CA GLY A 121 -8.24 10.94 12.12
C GLY A 121 -6.73 10.68 12.09
N CYS A 122 -6.04 11.33 11.14
CA CYS A 122 -4.63 11.09 10.79
C CYS A 122 -3.84 12.42 10.73
N PRO A 123 -3.76 13.17 11.84
CA PRO A 123 -2.97 14.39 11.88
C PRO A 123 -1.50 14.06 11.62
N TYR A 124 -0.85 14.85 10.76
CA TYR A 124 0.59 14.74 10.43
C TYR A 124 1.05 13.44 9.75
N HIS A 125 0.18 12.48 9.46
CA HIS A 125 0.57 11.27 8.74
C HIS A 125 0.84 11.57 7.26
N ARG A 126 1.98 11.07 6.74
CA ARG A 126 2.36 11.22 5.33
C ARG A 126 1.48 10.39 4.40
N GLU A 127 1.00 9.24 4.87
CA GLU A 127 0.11 8.38 4.11
C GLU A 127 -1.23 8.21 4.86
N ALA A 128 -2.34 8.35 4.15
CA ALA A 128 -3.67 8.23 4.71
C ALA A 128 -4.64 7.74 3.63
N PHE A 129 -5.60 6.92 4.01
CA PHE A 129 -6.58 6.31 3.12
C PHE A 129 -7.98 6.57 3.63
N PHE A 130 -8.89 6.89 2.73
CA PHE A 130 -10.30 7.07 3.00
C PHE A 130 -11.13 6.37 1.94
N SER A 131 -12.16 5.65 2.36
CA SER A 131 -13.10 5.00 1.46
C SER A 131 -14.52 5.15 1.98
N SER A 132 -15.39 5.62 1.11
CA SER A 132 -16.84 5.73 1.31
C SER A 132 -17.56 4.92 0.21
N ARG A 133 -18.89 4.93 0.20
CA ARG A 133 -19.70 4.46 -0.94
C ARG A 133 -19.55 5.37 -2.17
N ASN A 134 -19.26 6.65 -1.96
CA ASN A 134 -19.29 7.67 -3.01
C ASN A 134 -17.90 8.03 -3.56
N CYS A 135 -16.84 7.92 -2.76
CA CYS A 135 -15.48 8.18 -3.23
C CYS A 135 -14.43 7.40 -2.44
N THR A 136 -13.25 7.29 -3.04
CA THR A 136 -12.02 6.84 -2.38
C THR A 136 -10.99 7.96 -2.52
N LEU A 137 -10.31 8.30 -1.43
CA LEU A 137 -9.17 9.21 -1.42
C LEU A 137 -8.00 8.51 -0.76
N GLU A 138 -6.83 8.66 -1.36
CA GLU A 138 -5.59 8.23 -0.78
C GLU A 138 -4.58 9.36 -0.89
N LEU A 139 -3.92 9.65 0.22
CA LEU A 139 -2.81 10.58 0.35
C LEU A 139 -1.56 9.76 0.64
N GLY A 140 -0.44 10.12 0.03
CA GLY A 140 0.82 9.47 0.26
C GLY A 140 2.02 10.31 -0.13
N GLU A 141 3.21 9.78 0.15
CA GLU A 141 4.45 10.34 -0.37
C GLU A 141 4.77 9.71 -1.73
N TYR A 142 5.31 10.50 -2.66
CA TYR A 142 5.72 9.99 -3.96
C TYR A 142 6.88 8.98 -3.79
N ARG A 143 6.61 7.71 -4.09
CA ARG A 143 7.61 6.64 -4.09
C ARG A 143 8.02 6.32 -5.53
N ILE A 144 9.31 6.48 -5.83
CA ILE A 144 9.91 6.13 -7.15
C ILE A 144 9.86 4.61 -7.38
N LEU A 145 9.96 3.82 -6.30
CA LEU A 145 9.88 2.36 -6.29
C LEU A 145 8.54 1.90 -5.71
N ALA A 146 7.44 2.47 -6.15
CA ALA A 146 6.12 2.02 -5.74
C ALA A 146 5.84 0.64 -6.36
N THR A 147 6.07 -0.44 -5.60
CA THR A 147 5.14 -1.58 -5.65
C THR A 147 3.78 -0.98 -5.32
N GLY A 148 2.88 -0.95 -6.32
CA GLY A 148 1.60 -0.26 -6.22
C GLY A 148 0.79 -0.77 -5.03
N ARG A 149 0.79 -0.04 -3.91
CA ARG A 149 0.03 -0.39 -2.71
C ARG A 149 -1.41 0.14 -2.74
N VAL A 150 -1.96 0.28 -3.95
CA VAL A 150 -3.31 0.82 -4.17
C VAL A 150 -3.92 0.35 -5.49
N LEU A 151 -3.30 -0.64 -6.13
CA LEU A 151 -4.07 -1.48 -7.04
C LEU A 151 -4.47 -2.72 -6.27
N GLU A 152 -5.79 -2.84 -6.14
CA GLU A 152 -6.53 -4.03 -5.77
C GLU A 152 -6.49 -4.53 -4.32
N ARG A 153 -7.71 -4.89 -3.93
CA ARG A 153 -8.19 -5.60 -2.74
C ARG A 153 -7.55 -7.00 -2.55
N ASN A 154 -6.38 -7.27 -3.13
CA ASN A 154 -5.79 -8.61 -3.31
C ASN A 154 -4.30 -8.68 -2.90
N ILE A 155 -3.84 -7.86 -1.96
CA ILE A 155 -2.43 -7.88 -1.50
C ILE A 155 -2.09 -9.22 -0.81
N LEU A 156 -3.07 -9.88 -0.17
CA LEU A 156 -2.87 -11.22 0.37
C LEU A 156 -2.58 -12.24 -0.75
N THR A 157 -3.27 -12.13 -1.88
CA THR A 157 -3.13 -13.03 -3.03
C THR A 157 -1.81 -12.81 -3.79
N GLY A 158 -1.39 -11.55 -3.95
CA GLY A 158 -0.13 -11.21 -4.64
C GLY A 158 1.13 -11.59 -3.85
N ALA A 159 1.12 -11.39 -2.52
CA ALA A 159 2.22 -11.80 -1.66
C ALA A 159 2.35 -13.33 -1.62
N LEU A 160 1.23 -14.06 -1.52
CA LEU A 160 1.23 -15.52 -1.59
C LEU A 160 1.68 -16.03 -2.98
N ALA A 161 1.24 -15.40 -4.08
CA ALA A 161 1.65 -15.77 -5.43
C ALA A 161 3.16 -15.57 -5.66
N SER A 162 3.73 -14.45 -5.21
CA SER A 162 5.16 -14.21 -5.33
C SER A 162 5.99 -15.19 -4.52
N GLY A 163 5.57 -15.53 -3.29
CA GLY A 163 6.21 -16.56 -2.47
C GLY A 163 6.18 -17.96 -3.12
N LEU A 164 5.06 -18.33 -3.74
CA LEU A 164 4.91 -19.60 -4.45
C LEU A 164 5.80 -19.68 -5.70
N ILE A 165 6.02 -18.57 -6.41
CA ILE A 165 6.91 -18.51 -7.58
C ILE A 165 8.37 -18.74 -7.17
N PHE A 166 8.84 -18.09 -6.09
CA PHE A 166 10.21 -18.31 -5.60
C PHE A 166 10.43 -19.73 -5.09
N GLN A 167 9.41 -20.36 -4.49
CA GLN A 167 9.45 -21.77 -4.10
C GLN A 167 9.54 -22.67 -5.34
N ALA A 168 8.71 -22.45 -6.37
CA ALA A 168 8.72 -23.26 -7.58
C ALA A 168 10.06 -23.21 -8.32
N ILE A 169 10.68 -22.03 -8.42
CA ILE A 169 12.01 -21.86 -9.02
C ILE A 169 13.07 -22.60 -8.19
N GLY A 170 13.02 -22.51 -6.86
CA GLY A 170 13.92 -23.23 -5.97
C GLY A 170 13.82 -24.76 -6.11
N PHE A 171 12.60 -25.29 -6.14
CA PHE A 171 12.37 -26.73 -6.34
C PHE A 171 12.81 -27.22 -7.72
N ALA A 172 12.56 -26.44 -8.78
CA ALA A 172 13.02 -26.78 -10.12
C ALA A 172 14.55 -26.85 -10.19
N TRP A 173 15.24 -25.95 -9.49
CA TRP A 173 16.70 -25.94 -9.43
C TRP A 173 17.27 -27.15 -8.67
N LEU A 174 16.70 -27.48 -7.51
CA LEU A 174 17.08 -28.67 -6.74
C LEU A 174 16.85 -29.96 -7.54
N PHE A 175 15.72 -30.06 -8.24
CA PHE A 175 15.41 -31.20 -9.08
C PHE A 175 16.39 -31.32 -10.26
N PHE A 176 16.76 -30.20 -10.89
CA PHE A 176 17.76 -30.19 -11.95
C PHE A 176 19.14 -30.66 -11.47
N LEU A 177 19.58 -30.21 -10.29
CA LEU A 177 20.83 -30.66 -9.67
C LEU A 177 20.82 -32.16 -9.36
N LEU A 178 19.70 -32.69 -8.83
CA LEU A 178 19.53 -34.13 -8.61
C LEU A 178 19.57 -34.93 -9.91
N LEU A 179 18.95 -34.44 -10.98
CA LEU A 179 19.01 -35.08 -12.29
C LEU A 179 20.44 -35.06 -12.89
N GLN A 180 21.20 -33.99 -12.66
CA GLN A 180 22.60 -33.93 -13.08
C GLN A 180 23.45 -34.98 -12.35
N GLU A 181 23.29 -35.09 -11.03
CA GLU A 181 23.99 -36.09 -10.22
C GLU A 181 23.61 -37.53 -10.64
N TRP A 182 22.33 -37.80 -10.88
CA TRP A 182 21.89 -39.11 -11.35
C TRP A 182 22.46 -39.46 -12.74
N ARG A 183 22.46 -38.51 -13.68
CA ARG A 183 23.10 -38.69 -15.00
C ARG A 183 24.61 -38.85 -14.91
N SER A 184 25.26 -38.18 -13.96
CA SER A 184 26.70 -38.31 -13.71
C SER A 184 27.03 -39.73 -13.23
N ARG A 185 26.30 -40.21 -12.21
CA ARG A 185 26.44 -41.60 -11.71
C ARG A 185 26.17 -42.66 -12.76
N LYS A 186 25.14 -42.48 -13.60
CA LYS A 186 24.86 -43.43 -14.71
C LYS A 186 25.95 -43.45 -15.78
N ARG A 187 26.67 -42.34 -15.98
CA ARG A 187 27.82 -42.30 -16.90
C ARG A 187 29.10 -42.83 -16.27
N GLY A 188 29.24 -42.74 -14.94
CA GLY A 188 30.37 -43.31 -14.20
C GLY A 188 30.31 -44.83 -13.98
N THR A 189 29.14 -45.47 -14.14
CA THR A 189 28.99 -46.94 -14.06
C THR A 189 29.15 -47.67 -15.40
N MET A 190 29.53 -46.96 -16.47
CA MET A 190 29.83 -47.52 -17.80
C MET A 190 31.34 -47.54 -18.12
N MET A 191 32.20 -47.49 -17.10
CA MET A 191 33.64 -47.76 -17.21
C MET A 191 34.04 -48.88 -16.24
#